data_AF-A0A534LZL5-F1
#
_entry.id   AF-A0A534LZL5-F1
#
_cell.length_a   1.000
_cell.length_b   1.000
_cell.length_c   1.000
_cell.angle_alpha   90.00
_cell.angle_beta   90.00
_cell.angle_gamma   90.00
#
_symmetry.space_group_name_H-M   'P 1'
#
loop_
_entity.id
_entity.type
_entity.pdbx_description
1 polymer ?
#
loop_
_entity_poly.entity_id
_entity_poly.type
_entity_poly.pdbx_seq_one_letter_code
_entity_poly.pdbx_strand_id
1 'polypeptide(L)'
;MGLSALGGRSTAAIQDATFLVQDPSADLTAEKVVGTDLALTGWDYVVWTNGTTVYGQNGRTSKIDFSGTDWAAIVNSIIGTVGAETIFVHPDVPASTTTINVNKSGVTIYCPKENAKAETPQGPFTQKIVLGGNAQAQVRRVTLWGLQMDELEVNGAGAAGSGIDVDGWTVAQCQMNNYGTSGRMGIRFTGTGDIENGLFLKCQVRAQVPNVSLITWEAPSDANGHIAFYRCQLENVGGFSGVNTIEYSNTGPGHTGTVVSLTDCSFVHIGGTTTAIQNSSVANPTVVTCTASHRLKTGQKVTIAGHVGSTPSINGVWTVTVLNSTQFTIPVNVTVAGTGGTVGSSPMSCSILRMSGTTLNAGPRTVVISNSHFELHVSAMDLFSIANATAFVYYGVIVQNPSLTIGANNYTWIQNSNVSNLHQGSLLQIRGGHLTGTDPTSFTIGTANASPNFKVKVSDVVRFNPQGAATIAVGASPYLYTNDDGVAETVVLDGVRGATGTLSVAKDSVTLYSIGNNEKFHLVVWLEPREAITVTYTSVSGDTLTMSKNRK
;
A
#
# COMPACT_ATOMS: atom_id res chain seq x y z
N MET A 1 -49.57 -6.02 5.15
CA MET A 1 -49.60 -7.19 4.25
C MET A 1 -49.00 -6.75 2.93
N GLY A 2 -47.88 -7.21 2.40
CA GLY A 2 -46.91 -8.25 2.73
C GLY A 2 -46.15 -8.47 1.41
N LEU A 3 -44.83 -8.27 1.37
CA LEU A 3 -44.01 -8.66 0.22
C LEU A 3 -42.94 -9.61 0.73
N SER A 4 -43.21 -10.90 0.60
CA SER A 4 -42.29 -11.98 0.90
C SER A 4 -41.97 -12.76 -0.36
N ALA A 5 -40.67 -13.09 -0.48
CA ALA A 5 -40.09 -14.25 -1.14
C ALA A 5 -39.83 -14.17 -2.66
N LEU A 6 -38.54 -14.12 -3.01
CA LEU A 6 -37.73 -15.17 -3.66
C LEU A 6 -36.46 -14.50 -4.25
N GLY A 7 -35.23 -14.61 -3.74
CA GLY A 7 -34.60 -15.65 -2.93
C GLY A 7 -33.89 -16.68 -3.81
N GLY A 8 -32.59 -16.50 -4.08
CA GLY A 8 -31.83 -17.46 -4.89
C GLY A 8 -30.29 -17.31 -4.91
N ARG A 9 -29.65 -17.78 -3.83
CA ARG A 9 -28.24 -18.26 -3.71
C ARG A 9 -27.07 -17.26 -3.72
N SER A 10 -26.76 -16.74 -2.53
CA SER A 10 -25.38 -16.46 -2.07
C SER A 10 -25.30 -16.50 -0.54
N THR A 11 -25.33 -17.70 0.04
CA THR A 11 -25.25 -17.90 1.50
C THR A 11 -24.16 -18.91 1.82
N ALA A 12 -22.94 -18.42 1.99
CA ALA A 12 -21.86 -19.03 2.79
C ALA A 12 -20.62 -18.11 2.84
N ALA A 13 -20.75 -16.88 3.41
CA ALA A 13 -19.62 -16.04 3.86
C ALA A 13 -20.06 -14.76 4.64
N ILE A 14 -21.31 -14.68 5.12
CA ILE A 14 -21.78 -13.50 5.87
C ILE A 14 -22.59 -13.98 7.08
N GLN A 15 -21.93 -14.68 7.99
CA GLN A 15 -22.41 -14.91 9.36
C GLN A 15 -21.19 -15.08 10.26
N ASP A 16 -20.59 -13.96 10.70
CA ASP A 16 -19.93 -13.80 12.02
C ASP A 16 -19.29 -12.42 12.25
N ALA A 17 -19.95 -11.32 11.87
CA ALA A 17 -19.49 -9.96 12.22
C ALA A 17 -20.63 -8.98 12.54
N THR A 18 -21.78 -9.46 12.99
CA THR A 18 -22.96 -8.62 13.32
C THR A 18 -23.23 -8.46 14.82
N PHE A 19 -22.20 -8.57 15.67
CA PHE A 19 -22.28 -8.03 17.03
C PHE A 19 -21.16 -7.01 17.23
N LEU A 20 -21.56 -5.76 17.53
CA LEU A 20 -20.79 -4.51 17.68
C LEU A 20 -20.53 -3.73 16.38
N VAL A 21 -21.52 -2.98 15.92
CA VAL A 21 -21.57 -1.50 15.98
C VAL A 21 -23.01 -1.13 15.64
N GLN A 22 -23.83 -0.82 16.65
CA GLN A 22 -25.01 0.00 16.43
C GLN A 22 -24.51 1.33 15.87
N ASP A 23 -24.99 1.70 14.69
CA ASP A 23 -24.93 3.05 14.17
C ASP A 23 -25.59 3.98 15.19
N PRO A 24 -24.87 4.90 15.84
CA PRO A 24 -25.50 5.95 16.58
C PRO A 24 -25.60 7.15 15.63
N SER A 25 -26.71 7.29 14.93
CA SER A 25 -27.44 8.56 14.99
C SER A 25 -28.68 8.55 14.11
N ALA A 26 -29.75 9.12 14.66
CA ALA A 26 -30.75 9.77 13.85
C ALA A 26 -30.84 11.29 14.13
N ASP A 27 -29.97 11.87 14.99
CA ASP A 27 -30.32 13.14 15.63
C ASP A 27 -29.20 14.20 15.78
N LEU A 28 -28.18 14.23 14.91
CA LEU A 28 -27.21 15.33 14.93
C LEU A 28 -26.92 15.84 13.52
N THR A 29 -27.78 16.74 13.06
CA THR A 29 -27.43 17.71 12.01
C THR A 29 -26.30 18.61 12.51
N ALA A 30 -25.30 18.83 11.68
CA ALA A 30 -24.14 19.67 11.94
C ALA A 30 -24.56 21.05 12.52
N GLU A 31 -24.34 21.25 13.82
CA GLU A 31 -24.45 22.55 14.47
C GLU A 31 -23.17 22.90 15.21
N LYS A 32 -22.70 24.10 14.91
CA LYS A 32 -21.44 24.71 15.36
C LYS A 32 -21.51 24.95 16.87
N VAL A 33 -20.85 24.11 17.67
CA VAL A 33 -20.76 24.32 19.12
C VAL A 33 -19.78 25.46 19.42
N VAL A 34 -20.35 26.62 19.74
CA VAL A 34 -19.67 27.70 20.46
C VAL A 34 -19.58 27.29 21.92
N GLY A 35 -18.38 27.36 22.50
CA GLY A 35 -18.12 26.90 23.86
C GLY A 35 -19.02 27.56 24.89
N THR A 36 -19.88 26.76 25.51
CA THR A 36 -20.40 26.79 26.90
C THR A 36 -21.64 25.89 26.99
N ASP A 37 -21.45 24.57 26.99
CA ASP A 37 -22.15 23.64 27.91
C ASP A 37 -21.61 22.21 27.67
N LEU A 38 -20.60 21.82 28.44
CA LEU A 38 -20.07 20.46 28.49
C LEU A 38 -20.86 19.70 29.55
N ALA A 39 -22.00 19.10 29.17
CA ALA A 39 -22.55 18.03 29.99
C ALA A 39 -21.61 16.81 29.86
N LEU A 40 -20.65 16.73 30.79
CA LEU A 40 -19.53 15.77 30.94
C LEU A 40 -19.96 14.29 31.15
N THR A 41 -21.18 13.89 30.76
CA THR A 41 -21.70 12.57 31.13
C THR A 41 -21.13 11.47 30.23
N GLY A 42 -20.33 10.58 30.81
CA GLY A 42 -19.90 9.32 30.17
C GLY A 42 -18.40 9.19 29.90
N TRP A 43 -17.62 10.26 30.02
CA TRP A 43 -16.15 10.22 29.92
C TRP A 43 -15.52 10.16 31.31
N ASP A 44 -14.45 9.37 31.46
CA ASP A 44 -13.65 9.37 32.69
C ASP A 44 -12.80 10.65 32.81
N TYR A 45 -12.27 11.12 31.67
CA TYR A 45 -11.53 12.39 31.59
C TYR A 45 -11.86 13.21 30.35
N VAL A 46 -11.74 14.53 30.49
CA VAL A 46 -11.84 15.52 29.41
C VAL A 46 -10.57 16.36 29.39
N VAL A 47 -9.88 16.36 28.25
CA VAL A 47 -8.67 17.14 28.00
C VAL A 47 -9.01 18.35 27.13
N TRP A 48 -8.79 19.55 27.65
CA TRP A 48 -9.14 20.80 26.97
C TRP A 48 -8.13 21.90 27.28
N THR A 49 -8.17 23.00 26.52
CA THR A 49 -7.25 24.14 26.68
C THR A 49 -8.00 25.46 26.82
N ASN A 50 -7.45 26.40 27.59
CA ASN A 50 -7.90 27.79 27.59
C ASN A 50 -7.08 28.69 26.63
N GLY A 51 -6.24 28.08 25.79
CA GLY A 51 -5.31 28.76 24.87
C GLY A 51 -3.87 28.84 25.38
N THR A 52 -3.66 28.79 26.70
CA THR A 52 -2.31 28.85 27.31
C THR A 52 -1.98 27.57 28.08
N THR A 53 -2.98 27.02 28.78
CA THR A 53 -2.85 25.85 29.64
C THR A 53 -3.83 24.80 29.18
N VAL A 54 -3.34 23.57 29.10
CA VAL A 54 -4.13 22.36 28.89
C VAL A 54 -4.48 21.77 30.25
N TYR A 55 -5.71 21.28 30.39
CA TYR A 55 -6.26 20.70 31.60
C TYR A 55 -6.74 19.28 31.34
N GLY A 56 -6.52 18.38 32.29
CA GLY A 56 -7.16 17.07 32.37
C GLY A 56 -8.19 17.10 33.50
N GLN A 57 -9.46 17.18 33.13
CA GLN A 57 -10.57 17.25 34.07
C GLN A 57 -11.22 15.88 34.22
N ASN A 58 -11.43 15.45 35.47
CA ASN A 58 -12.13 14.24 35.80
C ASN A 58 -13.62 14.37 35.48
N GLY A 59 -14.14 13.55 34.56
CA GLY A 59 -15.54 13.65 34.12
C GLY A 59 -16.54 13.28 35.21
N ARG A 60 -16.14 12.47 36.21
CA ARG A 60 -17.02 12.04 37.31
C ARG A 60 -17.11 13.08 38.42
N THR A 61 -15.99 13.69 38.77
CA THR A 61 -15.92 14.64 39.90
C THR A 61 -15.91 16.10 39.47
N SER A 62 -15.76 16.35 38.16
CA SER A 62 -15.52 17.67 37.56
C SER A 62 -14.28 18.40 38.07
N LYS A 63 -13.39 17.74 38.83
CA LYS A 63 -12.14 18.34 39.33
C LYS A 63 -11.06 18.35 38.25
N ILE A 64 -10.20 19.36 38.29
CA ILE A 64 -8.97 19.40 37.51
C ILE A 64 -7.92 18.57 38.24
N ASP A 65 -7.62 17.39 37.72
CA ASP A 65 -6.62 16.48 38.30
C ASP A 65 -5.23 16.73 37.69
N PHE A 66 -5.18 17.23 36.45
CA PHE A 66 -3.94 17.51 35.71
C PHE A 66 -3.98 18.87 35.03
N SER A 67 -2.83 19.54 34.94
CA SER A 67 -2.67 20.76 34.15
C SER A 67 -1.22 20.91 33.65
N GLY A 68 -1.05 21.58 32.52
CA GLY A 68 0.26 21.78 31.89
C GLY A 68 0.12 22.50 30.55
N THR A 69 1.14 22.43 29.70
CA THR A 69 1.12 22.99 28.34
C THR A 69 1.02 21.93 27.25
N ASP A 70 1.26 20.67 27.60
CA ASP A 70 1.32 19.54 26.68
C ASP A 70 0.17 18.56 26.93
N TRP A 71 -0.75 18.50 25.98
CA TRP A 71 -1.93 17.64 26.08
C TRP A 71 -1.57 16.15 26.05
N ALA A 72 -0.55 15.74 25.31
CA ALA A 72 -0.13 14.34 25.23
C ALA A 72 0.53 13.89 26.54
N ALA A 73 1.27 14.78 27.21
CA ALA A 73 1.79 14.52 28.55
C ALA A 73 0.66 14.33 29.58
N ILE A 74 -0.38 15.16 29.50
CA ILE A 74 -1.57 15.02 30.36
C ILE A 74 -2.30 13.69 30.09
N VAL A 75 -2.47 13.31 28.82
CA VAL A 75 -3.06 12.01 28.45
C VAL A 75 -2.24 10.86 29.01
N ASN A 76 -0.91 10.91 28.98
CA ASN A 76 -0.07 9.90 29.64
C ASN A 76 -0.29 9.85 31.15
N SER A 77 -0.42 11.01 31.82
CA SER A 77 -0.73 11.04 33.27
C SER A 77 -2.09 10.40 33.58
N ILE A 78 -3.09 10.63 32.74
CA ILE A 78 -4.41 9.99 32.85
C ILE A 78 -4.29 8.47 32.61
N ILE A 79 -3.54 8.02 31.61
CA ILE A 79 -3.27 6.58 31.42
C ILE A 79 -2.50 6.02 32.64
N GLY A 80 -1.76 6.83 33.39
CA GLY A 80 -1.12 6.42 34.64
C GLY A 80 -2.09 6.17 35.81
N THR A 81 -3.36 6.58 35.74
CA THR A 81 -4.32 6.40 36.84
C THR A 81 -4.84 4.97 36.94
N VAL A 82 -5.45 4.64 38.08
CA VAL A 82 -6.00 3.32 38.34
C VAL A 82 -7.33 3.14 37.60
N GLY A 83 -7.35 2.26 36.60
CA GLY A 83 -8.57 1.92 35.86
C GLY A 83 -8.40 1.88 34.34
N ALA A 84 -9.46 1.43 33.67
CA ALA A 84 -9.69 1.71 32.25
C ALA A 84 -10.21 3.14 32.13
N GLU A 85 -9.79 3.85 31.08
CA GLU A 85 -10.03 5.29 30.97
C GLU A 85 -10.62 5.62 29.60
N THR A 86 -11.77 6.29 29.61
CA THR A 86 -12.33 6.97 28.44
C THR A 86 -11.98 8.45 28.48
N ILE A 87 -11.22 8.90 27.48
CA ILE A 87 -10.60 10.22 27.45
C ILE A 87 -11.13 10.97 26.23
N PHE A 88 -11.89 12.04 26.49
CA PHE A 88 -12.22 13.00 25.46
C PHE A 88 -11.08 14.01 25.30
N VAL A 89 -10.68 14.29 24.06
CA VAL A 89 -9.69 15.32 23.73
C VAL A 89 -10.35 16.38 22.86
N HIS A 90 -10.39 17.60 23.38
CA HIS A 90 -10.95 18.73 22.65
C HIS A 90 -10.13 19.01 21.38
N PRO A 91 -10.76 19.30 20.22
CA PRO A 91 -10.03 19.56 18.98
C PRO A 91 -9.01 20.70 19.04
N ASP A 92 -9.24 21.68 19.91
CA ASP A 92 -8.40 22.89 20.01
C ASP A 92 -7.12 22.72 20.84
N VAL A 93 -6.86 21.55 21.45
CA VAL A 93 -5.60 21.34 22.15
C VAL A 93 -4.42 21.53 21.19
N PRO A 94 -3.30 22.14 21.60
CA PRO A 94 -2.20 22.43 20.68
C PRO A 94 -1.53 21.17 20.13
N ALA A 95 -0.73 21.31 19.07
CA ALA A 95 0.16 20.23 18.65
C ALA A 95 1.20 19.91 19.75
N SER A 96 1.52 18.64 19.92
CA SER A 96 2.48 18.14 20.90
C SER A 96 3.60 17.34 20.22
N THR A 97 4.78 17.37 20.82
CA THR A 97 5.90 16.52 20.44
C THR A 97 6.04 15.27 21.31
N THR A 98 5.20 15.13 22.33
CA THR A 98 5.31 14.07 23.33
C THR A 98 4.60 12.81 22.88
N THR A 99 5.32 11.68 22.91
CA THR A 99 4.74 10.36 22.64
C THR A 99 3.66 10.00 23.64
N ILE A 100 2.50 9.52 23.17
CA ILE A 100 1.46 8.92 24.00
C ILE A 100 1.72 7.41 24.11
N ASN A 101 1.76 6.87 25.32
CA ASN A 101 1.99 5.46 25.57
C ASN A 101 0.71 4.81 26.12
N VAL A 102 0.02 4.03 25.29
CA VAL A 102 -1.15 3.25 25.66
C VAL A 102 -0.72 1.83 26.00
N ASN A 103 -0.25 1.64 27.23
CA ASN A 103 0.39 0.41 27.72
C ASN A 103 -0.49 -0.43 28.67
N LYS A 104 -1.80 -0.15 28.70
CA LYS A 104 -2.79 -0.87 29.50
C LYS A 104 -4.11 -1.04 28.74
N SER A 105 -4.90 -2.01 29.19
CA SER A 105 -6.19 -2.35 28.56
C SER A 105 -7.31 -1.35 28.86
N GLY A 106 -8.29 -1.25 27.96
CA GLY A 106 -9.53 -0.50 28.15
C GLY A 106 -9.40 1.01 27.96
N VAL A 107 -8.30 1.49 27.36
CA VAL A 107 -8.10 2.92 27.11
C VAL A 107 -8.80 3.34 25.82
N THR A 108 -9.65 4.37 25.91
CA THR A 108 -10.22 5.05 24.74
C THR A 108 -9.76 6.49 24.72
N ILE A 109 -9.13 6.93 23.63
CA ILE A 109 -8.82 8.34 23.39
C ILE A 109 -9.66 8.78 22.19
N TYR A 110 -10.55 9.73 22.42
CA TYR A 110 -11.51 10.18 21.44
C TYR A 110 -11.39 11.69 21.21
N CYS A 111 -11.26 12.08 19.96
CA CYS A 111 -11.46 13.46 19.51
C CYS A 111 -12.52 13.47 18.40
N PRO A 112 -13.52 14.36 18.45
CA PRO A 112 -14.56 14.45 17.40
C PRO A 112 -14.06 15.10 16.10
N LYS A 113 -12.74 15.18 15.88
CA LYS A 113 -12.15 15.77 14.69
C LYS A 113 -12.06 14.72 13.59
N GLU A 114 -12.79 14.93 12.51
CA GLU A 114 -12.47 14.28 11.23
C GLU A 114 -11.20 14.94 10.72
N ASN A 115 -10.06 14.29 10.96
CA ASN A 115 -8.78 14.86 10.59
C ASN A 115 -8.73 15.10 9.08
N ALA A 116 -8.77 16.38 8.71
CA ALA A 116 -8.61 16.80 7.33
C ALA A 116 -7.19 16.47 6.86
N LYS A 117 -6.99 16.41 5.53
CA LYS A 117 -5.71 16.21 4.84
C LYS A 117 -4.71 17.36 5.05
N ALA A 118 -4.44 17.75 6.30
CA ALA A 118 -3.61 18.87 6.68
C ALA A 118 -2.16 18.63 6.26
N GLU A 119 -1.52 19.67 5.74
CA GLU A 119 -0.10 19.66 5.38
C GLU A 119 0.81 20.09 6.53
N THR A 120 0.21 20.46 7.67
CA THR A 120 0.91 20.88 8.89
C THR A 120 0.26 20.23 10.10
N PRO A 121 1.03 19.93 11.16
CA PRO A 121 0.49 19.44 12.42
C PRO A 121 -0.59 20.38 12.98
N GLN A 122 -1.78 19.84 13.23
CA GLN A 122 -2.86 20.56 13.88
C GLN A 122 -3.38 19.75 15.05
N GLY A 123 -3.53 20.41 16.19
CA GLY A 123 -4.22 19.91 17.37
C GLY A 123 -5.48 19.08 17.08
N PRO A 124 -5.71 17.94 17.76
CA PRO A 124 -4.77 17.19 18.61
C PRO A 124 -3.78 16.40 17.74
N PHE A 125 -2.57 16.94 17.61
CA PHE A 125 -1.44 16.24 17.01
C PHE A 125 -0.46 15.80 18.09
N THR A 126 0.05 14.59 17.98
CA THR A 126 1.26 14.16 18.70
C THR A 126 2.27 13.58 17.71
N GLN A 127 3.54 13.77 17.98
CA GLN A 127 4.59 13.10 17.25
C GLN A 127 4.45 11.57 17.15
N LYS A 128 4.02 10.88 18.22
CA LYS A 128 3.94 9.41 18.21
C LYS A 128 2.89 8.90 19.17
N ILE A 129 2.22 7.82 18.79
CA ILE A 129 1.45 7.01 19.72
C ILE A 129 2.02 5.60 19.70
N VAL A 130 2.26 5.03 20.88
CA VAL A 130 2.61 3.63 21.06
C VAL A 130 1.40 2.93 21.69
N LEU A 131 0.84 1.97 20.98
CA LEU A 131 -0.16 1.04 21.48
C LEU A 131 0.54 -0.26 21.82
N GLY A 132 0.51 -0.68 23.09
CA GLY A 132 1.25 -1.85 23.57
C GLY A 132 2.54 -1.48 24.30
N GLY A 133 3.61 -2.23 24.09
CA GLY A 133 4.92 -1.98 24.71
C GLY A 133 5.06 -2.48 26.16
N ASN A 134 4.00 -3.06 26.73
CA ASN A 134 4.02 -3.57 28.11
C ASN A 134 4.46 -5.05 28.16
N ALA A 135 5.73 -5.30 28.49
CA ALA A 135 6.28 -6.65 28.60
C ALA A 135 5.80 -7.44 29.84
N GLN A 136 4.84 -6.91 30.61
CA GLN A 136 4.33 -7.53 31.84
C GLN A 136 2.82 -7.81 31.77
N ALA A 137 2.09 -7.27 30.78
CA ALA A 137 0.65 -7.43 30.70
C ALA A 137 0.11 -7.20 29.28
N GLN A 138 -1.00 -7.89 28.98
CA GLN A 138 -1.73 -7.72 27.72
C GLN A 138 -2.34 -6.33 27.60
N VAL A 139 -2.35 -5.80 26.37
CA VAL A 139 -3.00 -4.53 26.04
C VAL A 139 -4.17 -4.80 25.12
N ARG A 140 -5.38 -4.63 25.66
CA ARG A 140 -6.64 -4.98 24.98
C ARG A 140 -7.67 -3.88 25.01
N ARG A 141 -8.62 -3.92 24.08
CA ARG A 141 -9.79 -3.02 24.02
C ARG A 141 -9.36 -1.55 24.00
N VAL A 142 -8.35 -1.24 23.20
CA VAL A 142 -7.87 0.13 23.01
C VAL A 142 -8.60 0.75 21.83
N THR A 143 -9.09 1.99 22.00
CA THR A 143 -9.69 2.76 20.90
C THR A 143 -8.99 4.10 20.76
N LEU A 144 -8.50 4.41 19.56
CA LEU A 144 -7.99 5.74 19.20
C LEU A 144 -8.89 6.31 18.12
N TRP A 145 -9.42 7.52 18.35
CA TRP A 145 -10.35 8.14 17.42
C TRP A 145 -10.01 9.60 17.17
N GLY A 146 -9.93 9.99 15.90
CA GLY A 146 -9.83 11.40 15.51
C GLY A 146 -8.53 12.09 15.94
N LEU A 147 -7.43 11.36 16.06
CA LEU A 147 -6.10 11.92 16.41
C LEU A 147 -5.20 12.09 15.18
N GLN A 148 -4.30 13.08 15.22
CA GLN A 148 -3.20 13.21 14.27
C GLN A 148 -1.89 12.76 14.89
N MET A 149 -1.05 12.09 14.11
CA MET A 149 0.31 11.76 14.52
C MET A 149 1.31 11.68 13.36
N ASP A 150 2.61 11.62 13.65
CA ASP A 150 3.57 11.19 12.62
C ASP A 150 3.54 9.67 12.49
N GLU A 151 3.67 8.97 13.62
CA GLU A 151 3.78 7.52 13.70
C GLU A 151 2.80 6.95 14.74
N LEU A 152 2.06 5.93 14.34
CA LEU A 152 1.44 4.99 15.27
C LEU A 152 2.28 3.71 15.28
N GLU A 153 2.85 3.39 16.43
CA GLU A 153 3.50 2.11 16.68
C GLU A 153 2.52 1.19 17.42
N VAL A 154 2.28 0.01 16.86
CA VAL A 154 1.62 -1.10 17.55
C VAL A 154 2.72 -2.08 17.95
N ASN A 155 2.97 -2.20 19.24
CA ASN A 155 4.12 -2.90 19.78
C ASN A 155 3.67 -4.10 20.63
N GLY A 156 3.81 -5.31 20.06
CA GLY A 156 3.65 -6.56 20.80
C GLY A 156 4.84 -6.76 21.74
N ALA A 157 4.72 -6.37 23.01
CA ALA A 157 5.79 -6.56 23.97
C ALA A 157 5.66 -7.91 24.67
N GLY A 158 6.77 -8.64 24.82
CA GLY A 158 6.80 -10.02 25.33
C GLY A 158 7.48 -10.95 24.32
N ALA A 159 8.04 -12.06 24.78
CA ALA A 159 8.61 -13.05 23.85
C ALA A 159 7.49 -13.68 22.99
N ALA A 160 7.80 -14.08 21.75
CA ALA A 160 6.85 -14.79 20.90
C ALA A 160 6.26 -16.01 21.64
N GLY A 161 4.94 -16.16 21.63
CA GLY A 161 4.24 -17.22 22.35
C GLY A 161 4.17 -17.06 23.88
N SER A 162 4.56 -15.91 24.43
CA SER A 162 4.42 -15.62 25.88
C SER A 162 2.97 -15.39 26.34
N GLY A 163 2.02 -15.27 25.40
CA GLY A 163 0.63 -14.90 25.67
C GLY A 163 0.47 -13.45 26.13
N ILE A 164 1.51 -12.62 25.97
CA ILE A 164 1.42 -11.17 26.16
C ILE A 164 1.17 -10.55 24.80
N ASP A 165 -0.07 -10.12 24.60
CA ASP A 165 -0.59 -9.76 23.28
C ASP A 165 -1.09 -8.32 23.28
N VAL A 166 -1.02 -7.73 22.09
CA VAL A 166 -1.77 -6.53 21.73
C VAL A 166 -2.97 -6.97 20.92
N ASP A 167 -4.15 -6.91 21.53
CA ASP A 167 -5.32 -7.65 21.03
C ASP A 167 -6.61 -6.84 21.15
N GLY A 168 -7.40 -6.81 20.07
CA GLY A 168 -8.73 -6.22 20.10
C GLY A 168 -8.66 -4.71 20.25
N TRP A 169 -8.22 -4.03 19.21
CA TRP A 169 -8.04 -2.58 19.22
C TRP A 169 -8.57 -1.92 17.94
N THR A 170 -8.90 -0.65 18.04
CA THR A 170 -9.46 0.12 16.93
C THR A 170 -8.78 1.48 16.84
N VAL A 171 -8.41 1.86 15.62
CA VAL A 171 -7.91 3.18 15.28
C VAL A 171 -8.79 3.72 14.16
N ALA A 172 -9.48 4.83 14.41
CA ALA A 172 -10.52 5.30 13.50
C ALA A 172 -10.44 6.80 13.26
N GLN A 173 -10.63 7.22 12.00
CA GLN A 173 -10.55 8.62 11.58
C GLN A 173 -9.24 9.33 11.98
N CYS A 174 -8.19 8.56 12.25
CA CYS A 174 -6.88 9.08 12.59
C CYS A 174 -6.08 9.38 11.32
N GLN A 175 -5.12 10.30 11.47
CA GLN A 175 -4.22 10.69 10.41
C GLN A 175 -2.76 10.50 10.83
N MET A 176 -1.97 9.81 10.01
CA MET A 176 -0.53 9.66 10.16
C MET A 176 0.17 10.32 8.98
N ASN A 177 0.89 11.42 9.21
CA ASN A 177 1.41 12.25 8.11
C ASN A 177 2.94 12.34 8.03
N ASN A 178 3.68 11.62 8.89
CA ASN A 178 5.14 11.60 8.93
C ASN A 178 5.79 12.92 8.46
N TYR A 179 5.61 14.00 9.23
CA TYR A 179 5.97 15.39 8.90
C TYR A 179 7.49 15.65 8.87
N GLY A 180 8.29 14.66 8.48
CA GLY A 180 9.73 14.76 8.30
C GLY A 180 10.57 14.49 9.54
N THR A 181 9.97 13.88 10.56
CA THR A 181 10.75 13.34 11.68
C THR A 181 11.55 12.13 11.20
N SER A 182 12.88 12.24 11.19
CA SER A 182 13.78 11.19 10.73
C SER A 182 13.50 9.86 11.44
N GLY A 183 13.38 8.78 10.65
CA GLY A 183 13.19 7.41 11.15
C GLY A 183 11.75 7.05 11.53
N ARG A 184 10.79 7.95 11.39
CA ARG A 184 9.37 7.61 11.59
C ARG A 184 8.75 6.99 10.35
N MET A 185 7.80 6.10 10.61
CA MET A 185 6.88 5.53 9.63
C MET A 185 5.47 6.09 9.86
N GLY A 186 4.50 5.74 9.01
CA GLY A 186 3.10 6.09 9.27
C GLY A 186 2.47 5.20 10.34
N ILE A 187 2.32 3.92 10.02
CA ILE A 187 1.87 2.85 10.91
C ILE A 187 3.00 1.83 10.98
N ARG A 188 3.37 1.42 12.19
CA ARG A 188 4.50 0.52 12.41
C ARG A 188 4.11 -0.59 13.38
N PHE A 189 4.37 -1.83 12.99
CA PHE A 189 4.18 -3.01 13.83
C PHE A 189 5.53 -3.54 14.27
N THR A 190 5.77 -3.55 15.58
CA THR A 190 7.06 -3.89 16.19
C THR A 190 6.89 -4.81 17.40
N GLY A 191 8.02 -5.16 18.02
CA GLY A 191 8.03 -6.04 19.19
C GLY A 191 8.04 -7.51 18.80
N THR A 192 8.05 -8.38 19.79
CA THR A 192 8.17 -9.85 19.61
C THR A 192 6.94 -10.62 20.08
N GLY A 193 5.99 -9.94 20.70
CA GLY A 193 4.71 -10.48 21.13
C GLY A 193 3.67 -10.41 20.02
N ASP A 194 2.56 -11.10 20.20
CA ASP A 194 1.54 -11.22 19.17
C ASP A 194 0.69 -9.94 19.06
N ILE A 195 0.35 -9.59 17.81
CA ILE A 195 -0.49 -8.43 17.49
C ILE A 195 -1.69 -8.93 16.70
N GLU A 196 -2.88 -8.83 17.28
CA GLU A 196 -4.09 -9.46 16.75
C GLU A 196 -5.32 -8.55 16.86
N ASN A 197 -6.35 -8.88 16.07
CA ASN A 197 -7.69 -8.31 16.15
C ASN A 197 -7.72 -6.77 16.11
N GLY A 198 -6.92 -6.22 15.21
CA GLY A 198 -6.79 -4.78 15.01
C GLY A 198 -7.64 -4.27 13.85
N LEU A 199 -8.26 -3.10 14.04
CA LEU A 199 -9.04 -2.42 13.01
C LEU A 199 -8.54 -0.99 12.79
N PHE A 200 -8.17 -0.67 11.56
CA PHE A 200 -8.08 0.71 11.07
C PHE A 200 -9.33 1.06 10.28
N LEU A 201 -10.02 2.12 10.68
CA LEU A 201 -11.27 2.55 10.07
C LEU A 201 -11.15 4.00 9.57
N LYS A 202 -11.23 4.22 8.25
CA LYS A 202 -11.18 5.55 7.63
C LYS A 202 -9.92 6.34 8.02
N CYS A 203 -8.81 5.65 8.26
CA CYS A 203 -7.55 6.30 8.59
C CYS A 203 -6.86 6.81 7.33
N GLN A 204 -6.09 7.88 7.49
CA GLN A 204 -5.28 8.45 6.41
C GLN A 204 -3.81 8.32 6.78
N VAL A 205 -3.00 7.77 5.88
CA VAL A 205 -1.56 7.70 6.03
C VAL A 205 -0.91 8.34 4.83
N ARG A 206 -0.03 9.31 5.06
CA ARG A 206 0.58 10.10 4.00
C ARG A 206 2.08 10.22 4.18
N ALA A 207 2.82 10.00 3.10
CA ALA A 207 4.23 10.35 3.04
C ALA A 207 4.37 11.86 2.83
N GLN A 208 5.11 12.52 3.72
CA GLN A 208 5.57 13.91 3.56
C GLN A 208 7.09 14.02 3.38
N VAL A 209 7.80 12.88 3.35
CA VAL A 209 9.25 12.78 3.16
C VAL A 209 9.62 11.51 2.36
N PRO A 210 10.82 11.46 1.73
CA PRO A 210 11.29 10.26 1.02
C PRO A 210 11.79 9.16 1.96
N ASN A 211 11.94 7.94 1.41
CA ASN A 211 12.50 6.76 2.10
C ASN A 211 11.71 6.32 3.33
N VAL A 212 10.38 6.24 3.19
CA VAL A 212 9.46 5.89 4.28
C VAL A 212 8.44 4.87 3.82
N SER A 213 7.94 4.09 4.75
CA SER A 213 6.86 3.15 4.51
C SER A 213 5.61 3.63 5.25
N LEU A 214 4.46 3.58 4.57
CA LEU A 214 3.19 4.04 5.15
C LEU A 214 2.71 3.04 6.21
N ILE A 215 2.85 1.75 5.93
CA ILE A 215 2.61 0.65 6.85
C ILE A 215 3.86 -0.23 6.85
N THR A 216 4.46 -0.45 8.01
CA THR A 216 5.65 -1.28 8.16
C THR A 216 5.42 -2.40 9.16
N TRP A 217 5.79 -3.61 8.77
CA TRP A 217 5.75 -4.81 9.60
C TRP A 217 7.18 -5.28 9.88
N GLU A 218 7.57 -5.15 11.14
CA GLU A 218 8.86 -5.61 11.66
C GLU A 218 8.70 -6.69 12.72
N ALA A 219 7.52 -6.78 13.35
CA ALA A 219 7.22 -7.74 14.39
C ALA A 219 7.21 -9.19 13.86
N PRO A 220 8.01 -10.10 14.41
CA PRO A 220 7.73 -11.53 14.30
C PRO A 220 6.44 -11.86 15.08
N SER A 221 5.47 -12.49 14.44
CA SER A 221 4.26 -13.02 15.08
C SER A 221 3.90 -14.39 14.54
N ASP A 222 3.80 -15.36 15.44
CA ASP A 222 3.35 -16.72 15.12
C ASP A 222 1.82 -16.85 15.23
N ALA A 223 1.13 -15.76 15.61
CA ALA A 223 -0.31 -15.69 15.79
C ALA A 223 -1.09 -15.80 14.47
N ASN A 224 -2.33 -16.28 14.56
CA ASN A 224 -3.27 -16.34 13.42
C ASN A 224 -4.19 -15.11 13.36
N GLY A 225 -3.82 -14.03 14.05
CA GLY A 225 -4.60 -12.82 14.17
C GLY A 225 -4.94 -12.16 12.83
N HIS A 226 -5.92 -11.27 12.88
CA HIS A 226 -6.38 -10.53 11.71
C HIS A 226 -6.23 -9.02 11.96
N ILE A 227 -5.61 -8.33 11.00
CA ILE A 227 -5.52 -6.88 10.99
C ILE A 227 -6.26 -6.36 9.77
N ALA A 228 -7.27 -5.53 10.01
CA ALA A 228 -8.15 -5.00 8.98
C ALA A 228 -7.93 -3.50 8.78
N PHE A 229 -7.92 -3.07 7.53
CA PHE A 229 -7.99 -1.68 7.10
C PHE A 229 -9.27 -1.51 6.29
N TYR A 230 -10.14 -0.61 6.71
CA TYR A 230 -11.41 -0.33 6.05
C TYR A 230 -11.51 1.14 5.65
N ARG A 231 -11.67 1.41 4.34
CA ARG A 231 -11.76 2.77 3.78
C ARG A 231 -10.57 3.67 4.12
N CYS A 232 -9.39 3.09 4.25
CA CYS A 232 -8.18 3.85 4.54
C CYS A 232 -7.61 4.51 3.27
N GLN A 233 -6.92 5.63 3.43
CA GLN A 233 -6.23 6.32 2.34
C GLN A 233 -4.73 6.29 2.61
N LEU A 234 -3.98 5.72 1.67
CA LEU A 234 -2.55 5.48 1.80
C LEU A 234 -1.84 6.19 0.64
N GLU A 235 -1.21 7.33 0.92
CA GLU A 235 -0.87 8.30 -0.11
C GLU A 235 0.60 8.74 -0.12
N ASN A 236 1.23 8.62 -1.28
CA ASN A 236 2.42 9.34 -1.70
C ASN A 236 2.03 10.45 -2.70
N VAL A 237 1.21 11.42 -2.28
CA VAL A 237 0.74 12.52 -3.15
C VAL A 237 1.88 13.48 -3.51
N GLY A 238 2.93 13.52 -2.68
CA GLY A 238 4.09 14.36 -2.94
C GLY A 238 5.00 13.85 -4.06
N GLY A 239 4.87 12.59 -4.49
CA GLY A 239 5.82 12.00 -5.43
C GLY A 239 7.22 11.84 -4.80
N PHE A 240 7.29 11.45 -3.53
CA PHE A 240 8.55 11.18 -2.87
C PHE A 240 9.13 9.85 -3.34
N SER A 241 10.46 9.79 -3.47
CA SER A 241 11.18 8.55 -3.81
C SER A 241 11.32 7.64 -2.60
N GLY A 242 11.47 6.33 -2.84
CA GLY A 242 11.67 5.35 -1.77
C GLY A 242 10.45 5.18 -0.87
N VAL A 243 9.24 5.45 -1.37
CA VAL A 243 8.01 5.27 -0.58
C VAL A 243 7.39 3.93 -0.88
N ASN A 244 7.19 3.11 0.15
CA ASN A 244 6.40 1.88 0.05
C ASN A 244 5.06 2.08 0.76
N THR A 245 3.95 1.62 0.18
CA THR A 245 2.68 1.67 0.92
C THR A 245 2.69 0.67 2.06
N ILE A 246 3.03 -0.58 1.76
CA ILE A 246 3.18 -1.64 2.76
C ILE A 246 4.59 -2.19 2.62
N GLU A 247 5.31 -2.27 3.72
CA GLU A 247 6.60 -2.94 3.79
C GLU A 247 6.58 -4.00 4.87
N TYR A 248 6.92 -5.23 4.48
CA TYR A 248 7.38 -6.25 5.42
C TYR A 248 8.90 -6.18 5.41
N SER A 249 9.48 -5.72 6.52
CA SER A 249 10.91 -5.58 6.71
C SER A 249 11.30 -6.29 8.00
N ASN A 250 11.66 -7.57 7.91
CA ASN A 250 12.11 -8.31 9.08
C ASN A 250 13.60 -8.69 8.94
N THR A 251 14.40 -8.31 9.93
CA THR A 251 15.79 -8.75 10.09
C THR A 251 15.91 -9.95 11.04
N GLY A 252 14.81 -10.33 11.72
CA GLY A 252 14.72 -11.43 12.68
C GLY A 252 13.93 -12.64 12.15
N PRO A 253 14.09 -13.82 12.75
CA PRO A 253 13.31 -15.00 12.39
C PRO A 253 11.88 -14.82 12.90
N GLY A 254 10.92 -14.65 11.99
CA GLY A 254 9.54 -14.68 12.40
C GLY A 254 8.58 -14.56 11.24
N HIS A 255 7.62 -15.47 11.28
CA HIS A 255 6.40 -15.39 10.52
C HIS A 255 5.70 -14.07 10.85
N THR A 256 4.92 -13.52 9.92
CA THR A 256 3.76 -12.73 10.32
C THR A 256 2.56 -13.62 9.97
N GLY A 257 2.21 -14.53 10.89
CA GLY A 257 1.05 -15.43 10.73
C GLY A 257 -0.27 -14.68 10.54
N THR A 258 -0.24 -13.39 10.84
CA THR A 258 -1.30 -12.41 10.68
C THR A 258 -1.82 -12.33 9.24
N VAL A 259 -3.14 -12.46 9.10
CA VAL A 259 -3.83 -12.09 7.86
C VAL A 259 -4.07 -10.59 7.87
N VAL A 260 -3.73 -9.91 6.78
CA VAL A 260 -3.98 -8.49 6.61
C VAL A 260 -5.04 -8.30 5.52
N SER A 261 -6.11 -7.59 5.85
CA SER A 261 -7.14 -7.21 4.87
C SER A 261 -7.19 -5.70 4.69
N LEU A 262 -7.25 -5.26 3.44
CA LEU A 262 -7.47 -3.87 3.05
C LEU A 262 -8.70 -3.82 2.16
N THR A 263 -9.79 -3.24 2.66
CA THR A 263 -11.08 -3.22 1.97
C THR A 263 -11.55 -1.79 1.76
N ASP A 264 -11.98 -1.48 0.52
CA ASP A 264 -12.40 -0.14 0.10
C ASP A 264 -11.31 0.93 0.33
N CYS A 265 -10.04 0.53 0.40
CA CYS A 265 -8.90 1.42 0.62
C CYS A 265 -8.48 2.11 -0.68
N SER A 266 -7.78 3.23 -0.56
CA SER A 266 -7.14 3.90 -1.69
C SER A 266 -5.63 3.93 -1.50
N PHE A 267 -4.92 3.48 -2.53
CA PHE A 267 -3.47 3.46 -2.64
C PHE A 267 -3.08 4.46 -3.73
N VAL A 268 -2.55 5.60 -3.32
CA VAL A 268 -2.29 6.72 -4.23
C VAL A 268 -0.80 6.97 -4.28
N HIS A 269 -0.17 6.67 -5.39
CA HIS A 269 1.18 7.10 -5.67
C HIS A 269 1.18 7.92 -6.94
N ILE A 270 1.16 9.23 -6.75
CA ILE A 270 1.15 10.17 -7.85
C ILE A 270 2.53 10.81 -7.92
N GLY A 271 3.15 10.75 -9.10
CA GLY A 271 4.31 11.59 -9.39
C GLY A 271 3.84 13.04 -9.45
N GLY A 272 4.52 13.93 -8.74
CA GLY A 272 4.31 15.36 -8.81
C GLY A 272 4.14 15.81 -10.26
N THR A 273 2.96 16.38 -10.54
CA THR A 273 2.55 16.90 -11.84
C THR A 273 3.62 17.82 -12.42
N THR A 274 3.95 17.65 -13.71
CA THR A 274 4.87 18.55 -14.40
C THR A 274 4.32 19.98 -14.38
N THR A 275 5.10 20.91 -13.84
CA THR A 275 4.75 22.33 -13.77
C THR A 275 5.69 23.11 -14.69
N ALA A 276 5.14 24.02 -15.49
CA ALA A 276 5.95 24.83 -16.39
C ALA A 276 6.80 25.85 -15.60
N ILE A 277 8.08 25.95 -15.96
CA ILE A 277 9.05 26.87 -15.37
C ILE A 277 8.95 28.22 -16.10
N GLN A 278 8.82 29.30 -15.33
CA GLN A 278 8.88 30.66 -15.84
C GLN A 278 10.33 31.08 -16.09
N ASN A 279 11.19 31.02 -15.05
CA ASN A 279 12.59 31.43 -15.12
C ASN A 279 13.46 30.78 -14.04
N SER A 280 14.78 30.91 -14.20
CA SER A 280 15.80 30.66 -13.18
C SER A 280 16.56 31.95 -12.82
N SER A 281 17.07 32.08 -11.60
CA SER A 281 17.79 33.28 -11.14
C SER A 281 19.31 33.15 -11.33
N VAL A 282 20.00 34.29 -11.47
CA VAL A 282 21.47 34.36 -11.35
C VAL A 282 21.85 34.32 -9.87
N ALA A 283 22.05 33.11 -9.33
CA ALA A 283 22.38 32.89 -7.92
C ALA A 283 23.02 31.50 -7.69
N ASN A 284 23.56 31.29 -6.48
CA ASN A 284 23.97 29.99 -5.96
C ASN A 284 23.45 29.82 -4.52
N PRO A 285 22.44 28.97 -4.26
CA PRO A 285 21.70 28.15 -5.23
C PRO A 285 20.77 28.99 -6.13
N THR A 286 20.58 28.59 -7.39
CA THR A 286 19.60 29.25 -8.27
C THR A 286 18.17 29.03 -7.79
N VAL A 287 17.34 30.09 -7.86
CA VAL A 287 15.90 30.04 -7.61
C VAL A 287 15.21 29.75 -8.94
N VAL A 288 14.39 28.72 -8.98
CA VAL A 288 13.52 28.38 -10.11
C VAL A 288 12.09 28.82 -9.78
N THR A 289 11.52 29.66 -10.64
CA THR A 289 10.14 30.15 -10.50
C THR A 289 9.24 29.41 -11.47
N CYS A 290 8.14 28.85 -10.96
CA CYS A 290 7.12 28.16 -11.74
C CYS A 290 5.94 29.08 -12.08
N THR A 291 5.24 28.76 -13.18
CA THR A 291 4.05 29.50 -13.65
C THR A 291 2.79 29.24 -12.82
N ALA A 292 2.75 28.15 -12.07
CA ALA A 292 1.67 27.76 -11.18
C ALA A 292 2.26 27.07 -9.94
N SER A 293 1.40 26.78 -8.95
CA SER A 293 1.85 26.05 -7.78
C SER A 293 2.41 24.69 -8.17
N HIS A 294 3.68 24.46 -7.84
CA HIS A 294 4.41 23.27 -8.27
C HIS A 294 4.14 22.05 -7.38
N ARG A 295 3.50 22.24 -6.22
CA ARG A 295 3.23 21.20 -5.19
C ARG A 295 4.45 20.42 -4.68
N LEU A 296 5.64 20.75 -5.17
CA LEU A 296 6.89 20.21 -4.69
C LEU A 296 7.06 20.46 -3.19
N LYS A 297 7.81 19.58 -2.55
CA LYS A 297 8.25 19.68 -1.16
C LYS A 297 9.78 19.61 -1.09
N THR A 298 10.37 20.26 -0.10
CA THR A 298 11.82 20.21 0.15
C THR A 298 12.29 18.76 0.28
N GLY A 299 13.41 18.43 -0.36
CA GLY A 299 13.99 17.08 -0.39
C GLY A 299 13.50 16.20 -1.55
N GLN A 300 12.52 16.63 -2.34
CA GLN A 300 12.10 15.90 -3.54
C GLN A 300 13.15 15.95 -4.64
N LYS A 301 13.32 14.83 -5.34
CA LYS A 301 14.07 14.78 -6.60
C LYS A 301 13.14 15.13 -7.76
N VAL A 302 13.52 16.13 -8.54
CA VAL A 302 12.78 16.60 -9.70
C VAL A 302 13.63 16.57 -10.95
N THR A 303 13.00 16.29 -12.08
CA THR A 303 13.59 16.42 -13.40
C THR A 303 13.19 17.78 -13.97
N ILE A 304 14.19 18.61 -14.28
CA ILE A 304 14.04 19.81 -15.10
C ILE A 304 14.37 19.44 -16.55
N ALA A 305 13.43 19.69 -17.45
CA ALA A 305 13.57 19.41 -18.87
C ALA A 305 13.13 20.59 -19.74
N GLY A 306 13.79 20.79 -20.88
CA GLY A 306 13.44 21.83 -21.85
C GLY A 306 13.71 23.27 -21.39
N HIS A 307 14.46 23.48 -20.31
CA HIS A 307 14.86 24.82 -19.89
C HIS A 307 15.94 25.37 -20.82
N VAL A 308 15.84 26.64 -21.21
CA VAL A 308 16.74 27.25 -22.20
C VAL A 308 17.35 28.56 -21.69
N GLY A 309 18.58 28.85 -22.12
CA GLY A 309 19.26 30.13 -21.87
C GLY A 309 20.05 30.24 -20.56
N SER A 310 19.97 29.27 -19.65
CA SER A 310 20.75 29.32 -18.42
C SER A 310 22.22 28.93 -18.64
N THR A 311 23.15 29.58 -17.93
CA THR A 311 24.56 29.18 -17.85
C THR A 311 24.96 28.92 -16.40
N PRO A 312 25.37 27.69 -16.04
CA PRO A 312 25.26 26.46 -16.82
C PRO A 312 23.80 26.06 -17.08
N SER A 313 23.58 25.09 -17.98
CA SER A 313 22.27 24.47 -18.17
C SER A 313 21.78 23.86 -16.85
N ILE A 314 20.54 24.15 -16.46
CA ILE A 314 19.89 23.51 -15.30
C ILE A 314 19.00 22.31 -15.68
N ASN A 315 18.98 21.88 -16.94
CA ASN A 315 18.31 20.62 -17.29
C ASN A 315 19.00 19.43 -16.59
N GLY A 316 18.22 18.52 -16.02
CA GLY A 316 18.73 17.38 -15.26
C GLY A 316 17.87 17.04 -14.03
N VAL A 317 18.38 16.12 -13.21
CA VAL A 317 17.72 15.69 -11.97
C VAL A 317 18.33 16.41 -10.77
N TRP A 318 17.51 17.04 -9.95
CA TRP A 318 17.93 17.87 -8.82
C TRP A 318 17.12 17.57 -7.56
N THR A 319 17.76 17.64 -6.40
CA THR A 319 17.05 17.75 -5.12
C THR A 319 16.64 19.19 -4.90
N VAL A 320 15.37 19.45 -4.57
CA VAL A 320 14.83 20.81 -4.41
C VAL A 320 14.77 21.24 -2.95
N THR A 321 14.96 22.54 -2.71
CA THR A 321 14.55 23.21 -1.46
C THR A 321 13.42 24.17 -1.78
N VAL A 322 12.22 23.88 -1.30
CA VAL A 322 11.03 24.68 -1.59
C VAL A 322 11.02 25.93 -0.73
N LEU A 323 10.89 27.09 -1.37
CA LEU A 323 10.80 28.39 -0.71
C LEU A 323 9.34 28.77 -0.46
N ASN A 324 8.47 28.51 -1.43
CA ASN A 324 7.03 28.74 -1.34
C ASN A 324 6.29 27.92 -2.42
N SER A 325 4.99 28.16 -2.61
CA SER A 325 4.16 27.37 -3.52
C SER A 325 4.58 27.40 -4.99
N THR A 326 5.34 28.40 -5.43
CA THR A 326 5.76 28.65 -6.82
C THR A 326 7.27 28.74 -7.01
N GLN A 327 8.06 28.70 -5.94
CA GLN A 327 9.51 28.88 -5.99
C GLN A 327 10.24 27.81 -5.17
N PHE A 328 11.31 27.31 -5.76
CA PHE A 328 12.25 26.39 -5.11
C PHE A 328 13.67 26.71 -5.56
N THR A 329 14.66 26.16 -4.87
CA THR A 329 16.06 26.24 -5.27
C THR A 329 16.61 24.87 -5.64
N ILE A 330 17.62 24.88 -6.51
CA ILE A 330 18.48 23.73 -6.82
C ILE A 330 19.93 24.14 -6.59
N PRO A 331 20.82 23.21 -6.18
CA PRO A 331 22.21 23.52 -5.82
C PRO A 331 23.10 23.75 -7.06
N VAL A 332 22.70 24.67 -7.94
CA VAL A 332 23.43 25.06 -9.15
C VAL A 332 23.76 26.55 -9.06
N ASN A 333 25.03 26.89 -9.26
CA ASN A 333 25.49 28.27 -9.41
C ASN A 333 25.23 28.74 -10.84
N VAL A 334 24.17 29.54 -11.03
CA VAL A 334 23.78 30.07 -12.34
C VAL A 334 24.33 31.49 -12.50
N THR A 335 25.11 31.72 -13.57
CA THR A 335 25.69 33.02 -13.95
C THR A 335 24.89 33.74 -15.05
N VAL A 336 24.07 33.02 -15.81
CA VAL A 336 23.10 33.58 -16.77
C VAL A 336 21.75 32.90 -16.53
N ALA A 337 20.70 33.70 -16.28
CA ALA A 337 19.34 33.20 -16.09
C ALA A 337 18.76 32.61 -17.38
N GLY A 338 17.96 31.55 -17.24
CA GLY A 338 17.20 30.95 -18.33
C GLY A 338 15.69 31.08 -18.17
N THR A 339 14.94 30.63 -19.17
CA THR A 339 13.46 30.61 -19.18
C THR A 339 12.90 29.31 -19.76
N GLY A 340 11.61 29.07 -19.53
CA GLY A 340 10.89 27.94 -20.10
C GLY A 340 11.26 26.58 -19.51
N GLY A 341 10.74 25.52 -20.14
CA GLY A 341 10.88 24.14 -19.66
C GLY A 341 9.84 23.74 -18.62
N THR A 342 9.99 22.54 -18.08
CA THR A 342 9.11 21.95 -17.08
C THR A 342 9.92 21.35 -15.95
N VAL A 343 9.36 21.39 -14.75
CA VAL A 343 9.82 20.62 -13.60
C VAL A 343 8.77 19.58 -13.24
N GLY A 344 9.16 18.33 -13.02
CA GLY A 344 8.28 17.29 -12.48
C GLY A 344 9.06 16.38 -11.55
N SER A 345 8.42 15.82 -10.52
CA SER A 345 9.10 14.78 -9.74
C SER A 345 9.15 13.49 -10.57
N SER A 346 10.28 12.79 -10.52
CA SER A 346 10.38 11.41 -11.03
C SER A 346 10.65 10.51 -9.83
N PRO A 347 9.61 10.13 -9.07
CA PRO A 347 9.82 9.29 -7.90
C PRO A 347 10.37 7.94 -8.40
N MET A 348 11.36 7.41 -7.69
CA MET A 348 11.96 6.12 -7.98
C MET A 348 11.86 5.21 -6.76
N SER A 349 11.99 3.90 -6.97
CA SER A 349 12.06 2.90 -5.91
C SER A 349 10.84 2.92 -4.99
N CYS A 350 9.66 3.19 -5.56
CA CYS A 350 8.39 3.14 -4.84
C CYS A 350 7.71 1.80 -5.06
N SER A 351 6.92 1.36 -4.08
CA SER A 351 6.06 0.19 -4.26
C SER A 351 4.74 0.24 -3.52
N ILE A 352 3.75 -0.53 -3.99
CA ILE A 352 2.54 -0.75 -3.20
C ILE A 352 2.83 -1.74 -2.08
N LEU A 353 3.46 -2.87 -2.40
CA LEU A 353 3.88 -3.84 -1.42
C LEU A 353 5.33 -4.21 -1.64
N ARG A 354 6.14 -3.93 -0.62
CA ARG A 354 7.53 -4.35 -0.52
C ARG A 354 7.67 -5.46 0.50
N MET A 355 8.41 -6.48 0.13
CA MET A 355 8.76 -7.59 0.99
C MET A 355 10.27 -7.71 0.98
N SER A 356 10.88 -7.47 2.13
CA SER A 356 12.33 -7.53 2.29
C SER A 356 12.68 -8.17 3.62
N GLY A 357 13.50 -9.21 3.60
CA GLY A 357 13.90 -9.85 4.83
C GLY A 357 14.92 -10.95 4.61
N THR A 358 15.85 -11.07 5.53
CA THR A 358 17.03 -11.95 5.40
C THR A 358 16.85 -13.29 6.13
N THR A 359 15.64 -13.57 6.60
CA THR A 359 15.32 -14.70 7.49
C THR A 359 14.10 -15.46 6.97
N LEU A 360 13.90 -16.68 7.50
CA LEU A 360 12.78 -17.54 7.14
C LEU A 360 11.45 -16.82 7.44
N ASN A 361 10.50 -16.86 6.49
CA ASN A 361 9.12 -16.37 6.65
C ASN A 361 8.93 -14.86 6.88
N ALA A 362 9.78 -14.01 6.27
CA ALA A 362 9.70 -12.55 6.37
C ALA A 362 8.50 -11.88 5.67
N GLY A 363 7.36 -12.56 5.55
CA GLY A 363 6.15 -12.07 4.88
C GLY A 363 4.87 -12.47 5.62
N PRO A 364 3.73 -11.84 5.27
CA PRO A 364 2.42 -12.18 5.81
C PRO A 364 1.97 -13.54 5.32
N ARG A 365 1.16 -14.22 6.14
CA ARG A 365 0.41 -15.39 5.68
C ARG A 365 -0.41 -15.03 4.44
N THR A 366 -1.24 -14.01 4.54
CA THR A 366 -2.00 -13.49 3.41
C THR A 366 -2.23 -11.99 3.55
N VAL A 367 -2.05 -11.25 2.45
CA VAL A 367 -2.56 -9.88 2.27
C VAL A 367 -3.69 -9.94 1.27
N VAL A 368 -4.88 -9.51 1.68
CA VAL A 368 -6.05 -9.42 0.82
C VAL A 368 -6.41 -7.95 0.63
N ILE A 369 -6.37 -7.48 -0.60
CA ILE A 369 -6.79 -6.13 -0.98
C ILE A 369 -8.05 -6.25 -1.81
N SER A 370 -9.18 -5.77 -1.30
CA SER A 370 -10.50 -5.92 -1.93
C SER A 370 -11.13 -4.56 -2.22
N ASN A 371 -11.78 -4.43 -3.38
CA ASN A 371 -12.55 -3.26 -3.79
C ASN A 371 -11.78 -1.94 -3.63
N SER A 372 -10.46 -1.99 -3.79
CA SER A 372 -9.58 -0.87 -3.49
C SER A 372 -9.24 -0.11 -4.77
N HIS A 373 -9.00 1.19 -4.60
CA HIS A 373 -8.53 2.06 -5.67
C HIS A 373 -7.00 2.14 -5.64
N PHE A 374 -6.36 1.84 -6.77
CA PHE A 374 -4.94 2.07 -7.00
C PHE A 374 -4.79 3.21 -8.01
N GLU A 375 -4.08 4.28 -7.65
CA GLU A 375 -3.76 5.38 -8.55
C GLU A 375 -2.24 5.50 -8.66
N LEU A 376 -1.71 5.13 -9.82
CA LEU A 376 -0.27 4.97 -10.04
C LEU A 376 0.18 5.86 -11.19
N HIS A 377 0.93 6.92 -10.89
CA HIS A 377 1.43 7.88 -11.90
C HIS A 377 2.96 8.03 -11.84
N VAL A 378 3.62 7.22 -11.02
CA VAL A 378 5.07 7.26 -10.81
C VAL A 378 5.77 6.36 -11.84
N SER A 379 6.80 6.91 -12.50
CA SER A 379 7.69 6.12 -13.36
C SER A 379 8.56 5.16 -12.55
N ALA A 380 8.82 3.95 -13.03
CA ALA A 380 9.69 2.97 -12.35
C ALA A 380 9.22 2.59 -10.93
N MET A 381 7.91 2.36 -10.79
CA MET A 381 7.30 1.78 -9.61
C MET A 381 7.15 0.27 -9.76
N ASP A 382 7.42 -0.45 -8.67
CA ASP A 382 7.05 -1.84 -8.51
C ASP A 382 5.66 -1.93 -7.88
N LEU A 383 4.72 -2.65 -8.46
CA LEU A 383 3.47 -2.93 -7.72
C LEU A 383 3.79 -3.83 -6.52
N PHE A 384 4.56 -4.88 -6.78
CA PHE A 384 5.05 -5.83 -5.80
C PHE A 384 6.56 -5.98 -5.94
N SER A 385 7.29 -5.69 -4.86
CA SER A 385 8.76 -5.78 -4.84
C SER A 385 9.20 -6.80 -3.80
N ILE A 386 9.99 -7.78 -4.22
CA ILE A 386 10.54 -8.82 -3.36
C ILE A 386 12.06 -8.74 -3.45
N ALA A 387 12.70 -8.39 -2.33
CA ALA A 387 14.12 -8.10 -2.27
C ALA A 387 14.82 -8.85 -1.13
N ASN A 388 16.03 -9.34 -1.38
CA ASN A 388 16.97 -9.83 -0.36
C ASN A 388 16.47 -11.02 0.50
N ALA A 389 15.67 -11.93 -0.05
CA ALA A 389 15.22 -13.13 0.65
C ALA A 389 16.27 -14.25 0.59
N THR A 390 17.02 -14.39 1.68
CA THR A 390 18.07 -15.41 1.84
C THR A 390 17.57 -16.76 2.37
N ALA A 391 16.28 -16.90 2.69
CA ALA A 391 15.63 -18.14 3.17
C ALA A 391 14.21 -18.31 2.57
N PHE A 392 13.53 -19.44 2.82
CA PHE A 392 12.19 -19.68 2.28
C PHE A 392 11.19 -18.60 2.75
N VAL A 393 10.46 -18.01 1.81
CA VAL A 393 9.41 -17.01 2.07
C VAL A 393 8.09 -17.53 1.53
N TYR A 394 7.05 -17.48 2.35
CA TYR A 394 5.66 -17.69 1.95
C TYR A 394 4.95 -16.34 1.86
N TYR A 395 4.13 -16.17 0.82
CA TYR A 395 3.24 -15.03 0.73
C TYR A 395 2.05 -15.35 -0.17
N GLY A 396 0.86 -15.03 0.33
CA GLY A 396 -0.37 -14.98 -0.44
C GLY A 396 -0.80 -13.53 -0.59
N VAL A 397 -0.62 -12.94 -1.76
CA VAL A 397 -1.15 -11.62 -2.06
C VAL A 397 -2.33 -11.77 -3.00
N ILE A 398 -3.49 -11.29 -2.57
CA ILE A 398 -4.73 -11.39 -3.34
C ILE A 398 -5.30 -9.99 -3.48
N VAL A 399 -5.45 -9.54 -4.73
CA VAL A 399 -6.12 -8.31 -5.10
C VAL A 399 -7.43 -8.67 -5.78
N GLN A 400 -8.56 -8.18 -5.24
CA GLN A 400 -9.89 -8.50 -5.72
C GLN A 400 -10.65 -7.23 -6.06
N ASN A 401 -11.25 -7.22 -7.25
CA ASN A 401 -12.00 -6.10 -7.80
C ASN A 401 -11.27 -4.74 -7.67
N PRO A 402 -9.98 -4.64 -8.04
CA PRO A 402 -9.31 -3.35 -8.02
C PRO A 402 -9.95 -2.38 -9.01
N SER A 403 -10.03 -1.12 -8.62
CA SER A 403 -10.11 -0.01 -9.58
C SER A 403 -8.70 0.51 -9.75
N LEU A 404 -8.09 0.31 -10.91
CA LEU A 404 -6.70 0.72 -11.15
C LEU A 404 -6.66 1.85 -12.19
N THR A 405 -6.24 3.02 -11.73
CA THR A 405 -5.95 4.19 -12.55
C THR A 405 -4.45 4.25 -12.81
N ILE A 406 -4.05 4.08 -14.06
CA ILE A 406 -2.63 4.08 -14.48
C ILE A 406 -2.31 5.28 -15.38
N GLY A 407 -1.20 5.94 -15.07
CA GLY A 407 -0.59 6.94 -15.93
C GLY A 407 0.16 6.33 -17.12
N ALA A 408 0.68 7.19 -18.00
CA ALA A 408 1.39 6.83 -19.23
C ALA A 408 2.86 6.37 -18.98
N ASN A 409 3.10 5.57 -17.95
CA ASN A 409 4.43 5.04 -17.60
C ASN A 409 4.49 3.52 -17.78
N ASN A 410 5.72 2.99 -17.84
CA ASN A 410 5.96 1.56 -17.70
C ASN A 410 6.03 1.18 -16.21
N TYR A 411 5.31 0.12 -15.84
CA TYR A 411 5.24 -0.40 -14.48
C TYR A 411 5.77 -1.84 -14.44
N THR A 412 6.62 -2.13 -13.46
CA THR A 412 6.97 -3.50 -13.12
C THR A 412 5.94 -4.00 -12.12
N TRP A 413 5.13 -5.00 -12.50
CA TRP A 413 4.12 -5.49 -11.56
C TRP A 413 4.75 -6.33 -10.46
N ILE A 414 5.76 -7.13 -10.82
CA ILE A 414 6.52 -7.91 -9.86
C ILE A 414 7.99 -7.76 -10.17
N GLN A 415 8.72 -7.17 -9.24
CA GLN A 415 10.17 -7.25 -9.19
C GLN A 415 10.54 -8.32 -8.17
N ASN A 416 11.16 -9.42 -8.64
CA ASN A 416 11.69 -10.45 -7.76
C ASN A 416 13.19 -10.59 -8.00
N SER A 417 14.01 -10.22 -7.02
CA SER A 417 15.45 -10.45 -7.06
C SER A 417 15.88 -11.77 -6.41
N ASN A 418 14.93 -12.61 -5.96
CA ASN A 418 15.20 -13.89 -5.32
C ASN A 418 15.14 -15.05 -6.30
N VAL A 419 16.18 -15.89 -6.28
CA VAL A 419 16.42 -16.88 -7.33
C VAL A 419 15.95 -18.30 -6.99
N SER A 420 15.55 -18.60 -5.75
CA SER A 420 15.23 -19.99 -5.36
C SER A 420 14.36 -20.21 -4.11
N ASN A 421 14.12 -19.18 -3.27
CA ASN A 421 13.70 -19.40 -1.88
C ASN A 421 12.21 -19.12 -1.62
N LEU A 422 11.31 -19.66 -2.43
CA LEU A 422 9.86 -19.46 -2.27
C LEU A 422 9.19 -20.75 -1.81
N HIS A 423 8.34 -20.66 -0.77
CA HIS A 423 7.55 -21.80 -0.30
C HIS A 423 6.52 -22.21 -1.36
N GLN A 424 6.22 -23.51 -1.44
CA GLN A 424 5.19 -24.04 -2.32
C GLN A 424 3.84 -23.36 -2.02
N GLY A 425 3.20 -22.83 -3.06
CA GLY A 425 1.91 -22.14 -2.93
C GLY A 425 2.00 -20.62 -2.77
N SER A 426 3.21 -20.05 -2.78
CA SER A 426 3.37 -18.59 -2.85
C SER A 426 2.66 -18.05 -4.09
N LEU A 427 1.92 -16.95 -3.93
CA LEU A 427 0.92 -16.50 -4.90
C LEU A 427 0.82 -14.98 -4.92
N LEU A 428 0.82 -14.40 -6.12
CA LEU A 428 0.16 -13.14 -6.41
C LEU A 428 -1.04 -13.41 -7.29
N GLN A 429 -2.20 -12.95 -6.84
CA GLN A 429 -3.43 -13.07 -7.59
C GLN A 429 -4.14 -11.74 -7.72
N ILE A 430 -4.65 -11.48 -8.92
CA ILE A 430 -5.46 -10.32 -9.23
C ILE A 430 -6.70 -10.83 -9.96
N ARG A 431 -7.88 -10.58 -9.40
CA ARG A 431 -9.16 -11.02 -10.00
C ARG A 431 -10.16 -9.88 -10.05
N GLY A 432 -10.90 -9.81 -11.15
CA GLY A 432 -11.95 -8.82 -11.33
C GLY A 432 -11.40 -7.41 -11.46
N GLY A 433 -12.30 -6.42 -11.47
CA GLY A 433 -11.93 -5.01 -11.45
C GLY A 433 -11.84 -4.37 -12.84
N HIS A 434 -11.35 -3.14 -12.86
CA HIS A 434 -11.35 -2.30 -14.04
C HIS A 434 -10.08 -1.46 -14.13
N LEU A 435 -9.54 -1.34 -15.34
CA LEU A 435 -8.46 -0.40 -15.65
C LEU A 435 -9.01 0.88 -16.29
N THR A 436 -8.58 2.00 -15.74
CA THR A 436 -8.82 3.35 -16.27
C THR A 436 -7.47 4.03 -16.55
N GLY A 437 -7.46 4.96 -17.51
CA GLY A 437 -6.25 5.66 -17.93
C GLY A 437 -5.71 5.14 -19.26
N THR A 438 -4.40 5.30 -19.48
CA THR A 438 -3.72 4.80 -20.68
C THR A 438 -3.47 3.31 -20.58
N ASP A 439 -3.68 2.56 -21.68
CA ASP A 439 -3.38 1.12 -21.71
C ASP A 439 -1.91 0.88 -21.33
N PRO A 440 -1.62 -0.08 -20.43
CA PRO A 440 -0.25 -0.36 -20.03
C PRO A 440 0.53 -0.85 -21.25
N THR A 441 1.61 -0.16 -21.58
CA THR A 441 2.44 -0.45 -22.76
C THR A 441 3.32 -1.69 -22.59
N SER A 442 3.47 -2.20 -21.36
CA SER A 442 4.11 -3.48 -21.06
C SER A 442 3.62 -4.04 -19.72
N PHE A 443 3.36 -5.35 -19.69
CA PHE A 443 3.22 -6.13 -18.45
C PHE A 443 4.39 -7.10 -18.38
N THR A 444 5.29 -6.87 -17.42
CA THR A 444 6.49 -7.68 -17.22
C THR A 444 6.42 -8.30 -15.83
N ILE A 445 6.39 -9.63 -15.78
CA ILE A 445 6.79 -10.40 -14.61
C ILE A 445 8.31 -10.43 -14.66
N GLY A 446 9.00 -9.90 -13.64
CA GLY A 446 10.46 -9.68 -13.65
C GLY A 446 11.30 -10.83 -14.23
N THR A 447 12.41 -10.48 -14.88
CA THR A 447 13.27 -11.42 -15.60
C THR A 447 14.10 -12.32 -14.69
N ALA A 448 14.30 -13.57 -15.16
CA ALA A 448 15.24 -14.59 -14.67
C ALA A 448 15.00 -15.08 -13.22
N ASN A 449 14.73 -16.38 -13.09
CA ASN A 449 14.62 -17.11 -11.82
C ASN A 449 13.29 -16.98 -11.07
N ALA A 450 12.16 -16.83 -11.79
CA ALA A 450 10.85 -17.01 -11.19
C ALA A 450 10.77 -18.44 -10.62
N SER A 451 10.78 -18.56 -9.29
CA SER A 451 10.66 -19.86 -8.63
C SER A 451 9.44 -20.62 -9.18
N PRO A 452 9.55 -21.94 -9.45
CA PRO A 452 8.39 -22.74 -9.82
C PRO A 452 7.30 -22.76 -8.73
N ASN A 453 7.66 -22.41 -7.50
CA ASN A 453 6.75 -22.36 -6.36
C ASN A 453 5.90 -21.08 -6.31
N PHE A 454 6.24 -20.05 -7.10
CA PHE A 454 5.55 -18.78 -7.10
C PHE A 454 4.66 -18.60 -8.31
N LYS A 455 3.36 -18.46 -8.05
CA LYS A 455 2.34 -18.32 -9.08
C LYS A 455 1.86 -16.89 -9.19
N VAL A 456 1.76 -16.41 -10.41
CA VAL A 456 1.12 -15.12 -10.74
C VAL A 456 -0.11 -15.43 -11.54
N LYS A 457 -1.26 -14.88 -11.13
CA LYS A 457 -2.53 -15.07 -11.84
C LYS A 457 -3.28 -13.76 -11.95
N VAL A 458 -3.63 -13.38 -13.18
CA VAL A 458 -4.50 -12.24 -13.47
C VAL A 458 -5.72 -12.76 -14.23
N SER A 459 -6.92 -12.47 -13.73
CA SER A 459 -8.18 -12.86 -14.39
C SER A 459 -9.25 -11.78 -14.27
N ASP A 460 -10.14 -11.71 -15.27
CA ASP A 460 -11.38 -10.92 -15.24
C ASP A 460 -11.19 -9.40 -15.00
N VAL A 461 -10.01 -8.86 -15.33
CA VAL A 461 -9.73 -7.43 -15.23
C VAL A 461 -10.18 -6.73 -16.51
N VAL A 462 -11.24 -5.93 -16.44
CA VAL A 462 -11.80 -5.24 -17.60
C VAL A 462 -10.79 -4.22 -18.16
N ARG A 463 -10.57 -4.27 -19.49
CA ARG A 463 -9.57 -3.47 -20.25
C ARG A 463 -8.10 -3.87 -20.03
N PHE A 464 -7.83 -5.00 -19.40
CA PHE A 464 -6.45 -5.50 -19.31
C PHE A 464 -6.10 -6.37 -20.51
N ASN A 465 -5.39 -5.83 -21.49
CA ASN A 465 -4.79 -6.61 -22.58
C ASN A 465 -3.39 -6.13 -22.95
N PRO A 466 -2.36 -6.39 -22.12
CA PRO A 466 -1.06 -5.74 -22.25
C PRO A 466 -0.19 -6.17 -23.45
N GLN A 467 -0.57 -7.20 -24.23
CA GLN A 467 0.21 -7.62 -25.41
C GLN A 467 -0.63 -7.97 -26.65
N GLY A 468 -1.96 -8.07 -26.55
CA GLY A 468 -2.79 -8.48 -27.67
C GLY A 468 -2.45 -9.88 -28.20
N ALA A 469 -2.81 -10.14 -29.46
CA ALA A 469 -2.38 -11.35 -30.15
C ALA A 469 -0.89 -11.25 -30.53
N ALA A 470 -0.11 -12.28 -30.23
CA ALA A 470 1.34 -12.29 -30.46
C ALA A 470 1.82 -13.62 -31.06
N THR A 471 2.86 -13.56 -31.88
CA THR A 471 3.50 -14.77 -32.45
C THR A 471 4.38 -15.44 -31.42
N ILE A 472 4.30 -16.77 -31.32
CA ILE A 472 5.22 -17.62 -30.55
C ILE A 472 6.29 -18.14 -31.51
N ALA A 473 7.55 -17.89 -31.18
CA ALA A 473 8.68 -18.42 -31.94
C ALA A 473 8.85 -19.92 -31.65
N VAL A 474 8.49 -20.77 -32.61
CA VAL A 474 8.58 -22.23 -32.49
C VAL A 474 10.05 -22.66 -32.54
N GLY A 475 10.55 -23.26 -31.45
CA GLY A 475 11.91 -23.79 -31.32
C GLY A 475 12.02 -25.24 -31.79
N ALA A 476 13.14 -25.92 -31.53
CA ALA A 476 13.35 -27.31 -31.96
C ALA A 476 12.32 -28.28 -31.33
N SER A 477 11.96 -29.33 -32.08
CA SER A 477 11.07 -30.40 -31.62
C SER A 477 11.81 -31.41 -30.71
N PRO A 478 11.23 -31.85 -29.58
CA PRO A 478 9.97 -31.37 -28.98
C PRO A 478 10.11 -29.95 -28.43
N TYR A 479 9.17 -29.07 -28.79
CA TYR A 479 9.13 -27.69 -28.35
C TYR A 479 8.19 -27.55 -27.14
N LEU A 480 8.71 -27.06 -26.02
CA LEU A 480 7.93 -26.77 -24.82
C LEU A 480 7.54 -25.29 -24.81
N TYR A 481 6.24 -25.02 -24.80
CA TYR A 481 5.71 -23.69 -24.57
C TYR A 481 5.03 -23.64 -23.20
N THR A 482 5.47 -22.71 -22.34
CA THR A 482 4.88 -22.47 -21.02
C THR A 482 4.23 -21.09 -21.00
N ASN A 483 2.99 -21.00 -20.53
CA ASN A 483 2.35 -19.72 -20.24
C ASN A 483 2.95 -19.11 -18.95
N ASP A 484 4.06 -18.40 -19.07
CA ASP A 484 4.77 -17.80 -17.94
C ASP A 484 4.43 -16.31 -17.70
N ASP A 485 3.45 -15.76 -18.41
CA ASP A 485 3.17 -14.32 -18.36
C ASP A 485 2.06 -13.90 -17.38
N GLY A 486 1.49 -14.86 -16.65
CA GLY A 486 0.54 -14.60 -15.56
C GLY A 486 -0.91 -14.35 -15.99
N VAL A 487 -1.19 -14.30 -17.30
CA VAL A 487 -2.53 -14.10 -17.85
C VAL A 487 -2.99 -15.39 -18.52
N ALA A 488 -4.25 -15.76 -18.34
CA ALA A 488 -4.77 -16.90 -19.09
C ALA A 488 -4.81 -16.56 -20.59
N GLU A 489 -4.39 -17.51 -21.43
CA GLU A 489 -4.27 -17.28 -22.86
C GLU A 489 -4.70 -18.48 -23.69
N THR A 490 -5.08 -18.19 -24.92
CA THR A 490 -5.34 -19.19 -25.94
C THR A 490 -4.12 -19.30 -26.82
N VAL A 491 -3.55 -20.50 -26.91
CA VAL A 491 -2.50 -20.83 -27.87
C VAL A 491 -3.14 -21.44 -29.10
N VAL A 492 -2.88 -20.82 -30.25
CA VAL A 492 -3.35 -21.25 -31.57
C VAL A 492 -2.17 -21.82 -32.35
N LEU A 493 -2.34 -23.02 -32.89
CA LEU A 493 -1.38 -23.66 -33.78
C LEU A 493 -2.03 -23.83 -35.16
N ASP A 494 -1.42 -23.22 -36.16
CA ASP A 494 -1.90 -23.24 -37.55
C ASP A 494 -0.83 -23.78 -38.47
N GLY A 495 -1.24 -24.59 -39.45
CA GLY A 495 -0.35 -25.04 -40.50
C GLY A 495 -0.90 -26.16 -41.36
N VAL A 496 -0.01 -26.66 -42.21
CA VAL A 496 -0.25 -27.78 -43.10
C VAL A 496 0.89 -28.78 -42.93
N ARG A 497 0.60 -30.07 -43.00
CA ARG A 497 1.63 -31.12 -42.95
C ARG A 497 1.88 -31.71 -44.33
N GLY A 498 3.16 -32.00 -44.61
CA GLY A 498 3.56 -32.75 -45.80
C GLY A 498 3.32 -34.26 -45.67
N ALA A 499 3.65 -34.99 -46.73
CA ALA A 499 3.34 -36.41 -46.90
C ALA A 499 4.02 -37.38 -45.89
N THR A 500 4.98 -36.91 -45.08
CA THR A 500 5.74 -37.72 -44.10
C THR A 500 5.82 -37.10 -42.69
N GLY A 501 4.97 -36.11 -42.38
CA GLY A 501 5.04 -35.35 -41.14
C GLY A 501 3.97 -35.71 -40.09
N THR A 502 4.36 -35.87 -38.81
CA THR A 502 3.44 -36.03 -37.66
C THR A 502 3.53 -34.86 -36.69
N LEU A 503 2.40 -34.44 -36.09
CA LEU A 503 2.33 -33.42 -35.04
C LEU A 503 1.57 -34.02 -33.85
N SER A 504 2.14 -33.94 -32.66
CA SER A 504 1.41 -34.19 -31.43
C SER A 504 1.50 -32.99 -30.51
N VAL A 505 0.36 -32.57 -29.97
CA VAL A 505 0.28 -31.55 -28.93
C VAL A 505 -0.17 -32.23 -27.65
N ALA A 506 0.66 -32.19 -26.63
CA ALA A 506 0.38 -32.77 -25.33
C ALA A 506 0.37 -31.68 -24.25
N LYS A 507 -0.52 -31.83 -23.27
CA LYS A 507 -0.60 -31.02 -22.06
C LYS A 507 -0.61 -31.98 -20.87
N ASP A 508 0.24 -31.75 -19.87
CA ASP A 508 0.37 -32.61 -18.68
C ASP A 508 0.57 -34.10 -19.02
N SER A 509 1.40 -34.39 -20.03
CA SER A 509 1.66 -35.73 -20.56
C SER A 509 0.44 -36.43 -21.20
N VAL A 510 -0.68 -35.74 -21.35
CA VAL A 510 -1.86 -36.22 -22.09
C VAL A 510 -1.83 -35.62 -23.49
N THR A 511 -1.80 -36.47 -24.52
CA THR A 511 -1.91 -36.03 -25.92
C THR A 511 -3.32 -35.50 -26.17
N LEU A 512 -3.43 -34.19 -26.44
CA LEU A 512 -4.68 -33.54 -26.78
C LEU A 512 -5.00 -33.70 -28.27
N TYR A 513 -3.98 -33.59 -29.11
CA TYR A 513 -4.11 -33.68 -30.57
C TYR A 513 -2.99 -34.54 -31.16
N SER A 514 -3.34 -35.32 -32.19
CA SER A 514 -2.42 -36.09 -33.02
C SER A 514 -2.84 -35.92 -34.47
N ILE A 515 -1.99 -35.29 -35.27
CA ILE A 515 -2.26 -34.92 -36.66
C ILE A 515 -1.29 -35.66 -37.58
N GLY A 516 -1.85 -36.26 -38.63
CA GLY A 516 -1.14 -37.10 -39.58
C GLY A 516 -0.69 -36.36 -40.84
N ASN A 517 -0.37 -37.14 -41.88
CA ASN A 517 0.13 -36.62 -43.15
C ASN A 517 -0.96 -35.86 -43.94
N ASN A 518 -0.56 -34.81 -44.66
CA ASN A 518 -1.40 -34.03 -45.59
C ASN A 518 -2.64 -33.33 -44.97
N GLU A 519 -2.69 -33.17 -43.66
CA GLU A 519 -3.78 -32.49 -42.96
C GLU A 519 -3.47 -31.00 -42.78
N LYS A 520 -4.40 -30.13 -43.20
CA LYS A 520 -4.46 -28.74 -42.73
C LYS A 520 -5.08 -28.74 -41.34
N PHE A 521 -4.54 -27.94 -40.43
CA PHE A 521 -5.04 -27.90 -39.05
C PHE A 521 -5.11 -26.47 -38.52
N HIS A 522 -6.07 -26.27 -37.62
CA HIS A 522 -6.23 -25.12 -36.76
C HIS A 522 -6.54 -25.66 -35.37
N LEU A 523 -5.55 -25.64 -34.48
CA LEU A 523 -5.65 -26.21 -33.14
C LEU A 523 -5.64 -25.09 -32.13
N VAL A 524 -6.49 -25.24 -31.11
CA VAL A 524 -6.65 -24.25 -30.05
C VAL A 524 -6.48 -24.94 -28.71
N VAL A 525 -5.59 -24.41 -27.86
CA VAL A 525 -5.37 -24.89 -26.49
C VAL A 525 -5.47 -23.71 -25.54
N TRP A 526 -6.31 -23.86 -24.51
CA TRP A 526 -6.37 -22.93 -23.39
C TRP A 526 -5.27 -23.25 -22.37
N LEU A 527 -4.52 -22.22 -21.98
CA LEU A 527 -3.52 -22.29 -20.92
C LEU A 527 -3.81 -21.28 -19.82
N GLU A 528 -4.04 -21.80 -18.62
CA GLU A 528 -3.93 -21.02 -17.40
C GLU A 528 -2.47 -20.63 -17.14
N PRO A 529 -2.22 -19.60 -16.33
CA PRO A 529 -0.86 -19.25 -15.93
C PRO A 529 -0.10 -20.43 -15.34
N ARG A 530 1.11 -20.66 -15.87
CA ARG A 530 2.05 -21.77 -15.59
C ARG A 530 1.67 -23.15 -16.13
N GLU A 531 0.63 -23.26 -16.94
CA GLU A 531 0.41 -24.46 -17.74
C GLU A 531 1.30 -24.46 -18.99
N ALA A 532 1.60 -25.64 -19.51
CA ALA A 532 2.46 -25.81 -20.66
C ALA A 532 1.90 -26.81 -21.67
N ILE A 533 2.30 -26.63 -22.93
CA ILE A 533 2.13 -27.64 -23.98
C ILE A 533 3.49 -28.09 -24.50
N THR A 534 3.60 -29.38 -24.79
CA THR A 534 4.69 -29.96 -25.55
C THR A 534 4.22 -30.21 -26.97
N VAL A 535 4.91 -29.60 -27.92
CA VAL A 535 4.63 -29.71 -29.36
C VAL A 535 5.74 -30.53 -30.01
N THR A 536 5.41 -31.75 -30.45
CA THR A 536 6.35 -32.65 -31.11
C THR A 536 6.04 -32.77 -32.59
N TYR A 537 7.05 -32.61 -33.44
CA TYR A 537 6.94 -32.70 -34.89
C TYR A 537 8.22 -33.20 -35.59
N THR A 538 8.08 -33.86 -36.74
CA THR A 538 9.19 -34.59 -37.42
C THR A 538 9.77 -33.91 -38.67
N SER A 539 9.08 -32.95 -39.27
CA SER A 539 9.57 -32.00 -40.28
C SER A 539 8.36 -31.22 -40.83
N VAL A 540 8.56 -29.93 -41.14
CA VAL A 540 7.56 -29.07 -41.79
C VAL A 540 8.06 -28.81 -43.21
N SER A 541 7.56 -29.55 -44.20
CA SER A 541 7.81 -29.26 -45.61
C SER A 541 6.59 -28.56 -46.21
N GLY A 542 6.76 -27.29 -46.58
CA GLY A 542 5.72 -26.44 -47.19
C GLY A 542 4.67 -25.95 -46.19
N ASP A 543 4.64 -24.62 -45.98
CA ASP A 543 3.81 -23.85 -45.03
C ASP A 543 4.09 -24.12 -43.53
N THR A 544 4.90 -23.21 -43.00
CA THR A 544 5.45 -23.09 -41.65
C THR A 544 4.40 -23.36 -40.56
N LEU A 545 4.65 -24.30 -39.64
CA LEU A 545 3.92 -24.38 -38.38
C LEU A 545 4.03 -23.03 -37.70
N THR A 546 2.91 -22.34 -37.54
CA THR A 546 2.84 -21.08 -36.82
C THR A 546 2.17 -21.33 -35.49
N MET A 547 2.71 -20.68 -34.46
CA MET A 547 2.09 -20.62 -33.15
C MET A 547 1.84 -19.16 -32.84
N SER A 548 0.64 -18.87 -32.36
CA SER A 548 0.31 -17.56 -31.83
C SER A 548 -0.43 -17.71 -30.51
N LYS A 549 -0.45 -16.64 -29.74
CA LYS A 549 -1.20 -16.55 -28.51
C LYS A 549 -2.13 -15.36 -28.57
N ASN A 550 -3.24 -15.46 -27.89
CA ASN A 550 -4.12 -14.33 -27.65
C ASN A 550 -4.58 -14.34 -26.19
N ARG A 551 -4.38 -13.21 -25.50
CA ARG A 551 -4.79 -13.02 -24.10
C ARG A 551 -6.28 -12.64 -24.05
N LYS A 552 -6.98 -13.06 -23.00
CA LYS A 552 -8.39 -12.71 -22.77
C LYS A 552 -8.54 -11.76 -21.60
#